data_AF-A0A7S4S4A1-F1
#
_entry.id   AF-A0A7S4S4A1-F1
#
_cell.length_a   1.000
_cell.length_b   1.000
_cell.length_c   1.000
_cell.angle_alpha   90.00
_cell.angle_beta   90.00
_cell.angle_gamma   90.00
#
_symmetry.space_group_name_H-M   'P 1'
#
loop_
_entity.id
_entity.type
_entity.pdbx_description
1 polymer ?
#
loop_
_entity_poly.entity_id
_entity_poly.type
_entity_poly.pdbx_seq_one_letter_code
_entity_poly.pdbx_strand_id
1 'polypeptide(L)'
;MGNIDENDFPLKHLNVSFGDSASDYTNVVSTFYACWESYNTVCKYAWCDEYDVREAPNRRVRRAMEEENGKRRKAARRERNEEVLSLVQFVKRRDLRVKARMEELKKEKVLKEAERKKEAERKKSEAAAAREKWREEAERARAELEKSDILAGKVRLADLDS
;
A
#
# COMPACT_ATOMS: atom_id res chain seq x y z
N MET A 1 -20.88 34.85 -10.30
CA MET A 1 -19.79 33.91 -9.97
C MET A 1 -19.72 33.82 -8.46
N GLY A 2 -19.86 32.62 -7.89
CA GLY A 2 -20.10 32.43 -6.47
C GLY A 2 -18.97 32.96 -5.59
N ASN A 3 -19.35 33.58 -4.48
CA ASN A 3 -18.49 34.15 -3.44
C ASN A 3 -17.36 33.18 -3.02
N ILE A 4 -16.19 33.32 -3.64
CA ILE A 4 -14.93 32.77 -3.15
C ILE A 4 -14.27 33.94 -2.43
N ASP A 5 -14.18 33.85 -1.10
CA ASP A 5 -13.37 34.78 -0.32
C ASP A 5 -11.89 34.45 -0.59
N GLU A 6 -11.20 35.34 -1.31
CA GLU A 6 -9.79 35.14 -1.69
C GLU A 6 -8.85 35.11 -0.48
N ASN A 7 -9.24 35.69 0.67
CA ASN A 7 -8.42 35.74 1.89
C ASN A 7 -8.43 34.43 2.68
N ASP A 8 -9.45 33.59 2.51
CA ASP A 8 -9.56 32.26 3.12
C ASP A 8 -9.41 31.18 2.06
N PHE A 9 -8.35 31.24 1.25
CA PHE A 9 -8.05 30.22 0.24
C PHE A 9 -7.76 28.88 0.95
N PRO A 10 -8.68 27.90 0.96
CA PRO A 10 -8.53 26.69 1.78
C PRO A 10 -7.48 25.71 1.20
N LEU A 11 -6.90 26.09 0.06
CA LEU A 11 -6.01 25.31 -0.78
C LEU A 11 -4.59 25.89 -0.82
N LYS A 12 -4.13 26.57 0.24
CA LYS A 12 -2.72 27.06 0.32
C LYS A 12 -1.70 25.95 0.09
N HIS A 13 -2.03 24.72 0.48
CA HIS A 13 -1.21 23.52 0.25
C HIS A 13 -1.12 23.10 -1.23
N LEU A 14 -2.00 23.62 -2.11
CA LEU A 14 -1.92 23.41 -3.56
C LEU A 14 -1.07 24.45 -4.28
N ASN A 15 -0.50 25.43 -3.57
CA ASN A 15 0.49 26.36 -4.13
C ASN A 15 1.87 25.69 -4.28
N VAL A 16 1.89 24.53 -4.92
CA VAL A 16 3.08 23.72 -5.21
C VAL A 16 3.36 23.79 -6.71
N SER A 17 4.61 24.09 -7.05
CA SER A 17 5.04 24.16 -8.45
C SER A 17 5.21 22.75 -9.03
N PHE A 18 4.86 22.60 -10.31
CA PHE A 18 5.13 21.37 -11.08
C PHE A 18 6.64 21.14 -11.33
N GLY A 19 7.43 22.21 -11.24
CA GLY A 19 8.85 22.20 -11.60
C GLY A 19 9.09 22.04 -13.10
N ASP A 20 10.28 21.56 -13.43
CA ASP A 20 10.80 21.37 -14.79
C ASP A 20 11.36 19.95 -14.99
N SER A 21 12.01 19.70 -16.13
CA SER A 21 12.60 18.40 -16.45
C SER A 21 13.75 17.98 -15.55
N ALA A 22 14.44 18.92 -14.90
CA ALA A 22 15.59 18.66 -14.02
C ALA A 22 15.20 18.58 -12.54
N SER A 23 13.94 18.88 -12.21
CA SER A 23 13.45 18.91 -10.85
C SER A 23 13.52 17.54 -10.17
N ASP A 24 13.98 17.54 -8.92
CA ASP A 24 14.09 16.32 -8.12
C ASP A 24 12.72 15.66 -7.91
N TYR A 25 12.68 14.35 -8.11
CA TYR A 25 11.46 13.58 -7.95
C TYR A 25 10.94 13.64 -6.51
N THR A 26 11.83 13.53 -5.52
CA THR A 26 11.44 13.33 -4.12
C THR A 26 10.84 14.60 -3.53
N ASN A 27 11.48 15.75 -3.75
CA ASN A 27 11.10 17.00 -3.11
C ASN A 27 10.07 17.80 -3.90
N VAL A 28 10.14 17.78 -5.24
CA VAL A 28 9.29 18.62 -6.09
C VAL A 28 8.14 17.80 -6.69
N VAL A 29 8.47 16.77 -7.47
CA VAL A 29 7.46 16.03 -8.24
C VAL A 29 6.52 15.23 -7.33
N SER A 30 7.06 14.55 -6.32
CA SER A 30 6.28 13.78 -5.36
C SER A 30 5.37 14.68 -4.53
N THR A 31 5.88 15.82 -4.06
CA THR A 31 5.11 16.80 -3.30
C THR A 31 3.98 17.39 -4.14
N PHE A 32 4.27 17.77 -5.39
CA PHE A 32 3.27 18.25 -6.33
C PHE A 32 2.12 17.24 -6.47
N TYR A 33 2.43 15.99 -6.82
CA TYR A 33 1.39 14.98 -7.00
C TYR A 33 0.66 14.64 -5.70
N ALA A 34 1.35 14.61 -4.55
CA ALA A 34 0.69 14.37 -3.26
C ALA A 34 -0.36 15.45 -2.94
N CYS A 35 -0.03 16.73 -3.15
CA CYS A 35 -0.97 17.83 -2.93
C CYS A 35 -2.16 17.76 -3.88
N TRP A 36 -1.91 17.54 -5.18
CA TRP A 36 -2.97 17.48 -6.20
C TRP A 36 -3.83 16.21 -6.12
N GLU A 37 -3.27 15.08 -5.67
CA GLU A 37 -4.04 13.86 -5.36
C GLU A 37 -4.91 14.01 -4.10
N SER A 38 -4.65 15.03 -3.28
CA SER A 38 -5.49 15.40 -2.13
C SER A 38 -6.46 16.56 -2.42
N TYR A 39 -6.59 16.96 -3.69
CA TYR A 39 -7.43 18.09 -4.10
C TYR A 39 -8.88 17.96 -3.62
N ASN A 40 -9.42 19.06 -3.09
CA ASN A 40 -10.83 19.18 -2.76
C ASN A 40 -11.35 20.55 -3.19
N THR A 41 -12.47 20.58 -3.90
CA THR A 41 -13.14 21.83 -4.28
C THR A 41 -13.70 22.56 -3.05
N VAL A 42 -13.42 23.85 -2.98
CA VAL A 42 -13.94 24.76 -1.94
C VAL A 42 -15.25 25.41 -2.36
N CYS A 43 -15.69 25.10 -3.58
CA CYS A 43 -16.94 25.61 -4.11
C CYS A 43 -18.13 25.02 -3.35
N LYS A 44 -19.07 25.90 -2.97
CA LYS A 44 -20.24 25.51 -2.16
C LYS A 44 -21.31 24.77 -2.97
N TYR A 45 -21.35 24.93 -4.30
CA TYR A 45 -22.37 24.37 -5.21
C TYR A 45 -23.81 24.75 -4.85
N ALA A 46 -24.04 25.94 -4.27
CA ALA A 46 -25.38 26.37 -3.87
C ALA A 46 -26.38 26.48 -5.05
N TRP A 47 -25.89 26.66 -6.28
CA TRP A 47 -26.73 26.67 -7.48
C TRP A 47 -27.23 25.28 -7.91
N CYS A 48 -26.73 24.20 -7.30
CA CYS A 48 -27.22 22.85 -7.54
C CYS A 48 -28.47 22.53 -6.70
N ASP A 49 -28.87 23.43 -5.81
CA ASP A 49 -30.05 23.29 -4.98
C ASP A 49 -31.31 23.33 -5.86
N GLU A 50 -32.18 22.32 -5.72
CA GLU A 50 -33.43 22.22 -6.48
C GLU A 50 -34.60 22.87 -5.75
N TYR A 51 -34.60 22.73 -4.42
CA TYR A 51 -35.69 23.16 -3.57
C TYR A 51 -35.33 24.45 -2.86
N ASP A 52 -36.22 25.44 -2.87
CA ASP A 52 -36.12 26.55 -1.93
C ASP A 52 -36.66 26.10 -0.56
N VAL A 53 -35.74 25.98 0.40
CA VAL A 53 -36.01 25.56 1.78
C VAL A 53 -36.97 26.55 2.49
N ARG A 54 -37.09 27.79 2.00
CA ARG A 54 -37.99 28.83 2.55
C ARG A 54 -39.45 28.56 2.23
N GLU A 55 -39.74 27.82 1.15
CA GLU A 55 -41.10 27.48 0.73
C GLU A 55 -41.66 26.25 1.48
N ALA A 56 -40.88 25.66 2.38
CA ALA A 56 -41.26 24.45 3.08
C ALA A 56 -42.48 24.67 4.02
N PRO A 57 -43.56 23.88 3.89
CA PRO A 57 -44.79 24.06 4.68
C PRO A 57 -44.65 23.64 6.16
N ASN A 58 -43.66 22.82 6.51
CA ASN A 58 -43.36 22.45 7.89
C ASN A 58 -41.90 22.01 8.05
N ARG A 59 -41.47 21.86 9.32
CA ARG A 59 -40.09 21.46 9.67
C ARG A 59 -39.66 20.13 9.06
N ARG A 60 -40.57 19.17 8.91
CA ARG A 60 -40.26 17.85 8.36
C ARG A 60 -39.97 17.95 6.86
N VAL A 61 -40.78 18.70 6.12
CA VAL A 61 -40.56 18.95 4.68
C VAL A 61 -39.28 19.77 4.46
N ARG A 62 -39.05 20.78 5.31
CA ARG A 62 -37.82 21.59 5.25
C ARG A 62 -36.55 20.74 5.36
N ARG A 63 -36.53 19.79 6.31
CA ARG A 63 -35.41 18.85 6.47
C ARG A 63 -35.23 17.94 5.27
N ALA A 64 -36.32 17.44 4.68
CA ALA A 64 -36.25 16.62 3.48
C ALA A 64 -35.68 17.41 2.29
N MET A 65 -36.09 18.68 2.11
CA MET A 65 -35.53 19.58 1.10
C MET A 65 -34.04 19.88 1.33
N GLU A 66 -33.64 20.17 2.58
CA GLU A 66 -32.24 20.38 2.95
C GLU A 66 -31.38 19.14 2.70
N GLU A 67 -31.91 17.95 3.00
CA GLU A 67 -31.24 16.68 2.77
C GLU A 67 -31.01 16.44 1.27
N GLU A 68 -32.04 16.66 0.44
CA GLU A 68 -31.95 16.45 -1.00
C GLU A 68 -31.00 17.46 -1.66
N ASN A 69 -31.11 18.75 -1.32
CA ASN A 69 -30.14 19.75 -1.76
C ASN A 69 -28.72 19.39 -1.29
N GLY A 70 -28.58 18.91 -0.05
CA GLY A 70 -27.31 18.42 0.49
C GLY A 70 -26.71 17.27 -0.33
N LYS A 71 -27.53 16.31 -0.77
CA LYS A 71 -27.12 15.22 -1.67
C LYS A 71 -26.66 15.76 -3.02
N ARG A 72 -27.40 16.67 -3.64
CA ARG A 72 -27.03 17.28 -4.94
C ARG A 72 -25.70 18.04 -4.84
N ARG A 73 -25.53 18.87 -3.82
CA ARG A 73 -24.26 19.58 -3.56
C ARG A 73 -23.09 18.62 -3.33
N LYS A 74 -23.32 17.51 -2.61
CA LYS A 74 -22.30 16.49 -2.37
C LYS A 74 -21.93 15.75 -3.65
N ALA A 75 -22.91 15.45 -4.51
CA ALA A 75 -22.68 14.84 -5.82
C ALA A 75 -21.83 15.75 -6.72
N ALA A 76 -22.20 17.03 -6.85
CA ALA A 76 -21.44 17.99 -7.67
C ALA A 76 -20.01 18.21 -7.17
N ARG A 77 -19.79 18.24 -5.83
CA ARG A 77 -18.44 18.26 -5.25
C ARG A 77 -17.63 17.01 -5.59
N ARG A 78 -18.27 15.84 -5.52
CA ARG A 78 -17.62 14.56 -5.83
C ARG A 78 -17.19 14.53 -7.29
N GLU A 79 -18.09 14.88 -8.21
CA GLU A 79 -17.83 14.91 -9.65
C GLU A 79 -16.62 15.80 -9.97
N ARG A 80 -16.59 17.04 -9.45
CA ARG A 80 -15.44 17.93 -9.65
C ARG A 80 -14.13 17.36 -9.12
N ASN A 81 -14.15 16.75 -7.94
CA ASN A 81 -12.96 16.16 -7.36
C ASN A 81 -12.49 14.96 -8.20
N GLU A 82 -13.40 14.10 -8.66
CA GLU A 82 -13.10 12.97 -9.55
C GLU A 82 -12.53 13.43 -10.90
N GLU A 83 -13.06 14.49 -11.50
CA GLU A 83 -12.52 15.11 -12.72
C GLU A 83 -11.07 15.56 -12.53
N VAL A 84 -10.80 16.29 -11.44
CA VAL A 84 -9.45 16.78 -11.14
C VAL A 84 -8.51 15.62 -10.85
N LEU A 85 -8.93 14.63 -10.06
CA LEU A 85 -8.13 13.44 -9.79
C LEU A 85 -7.82 12.64 -11.06
N SER A 86 -8.81 12.49 -11.95
CA SER A 86 -8.64 11.83 -13.24
C SER A 86 -7.60 12.56 -14.11
N LEU A 87 -7.67 13.89 -14.15
CA LEU A 87 -6.67 14.71 -14.85
C LEU A 87 -5.27 14.53 -14.25
N VAL A 88 -5.15 14.60 -12.92
CA VAL A 88 -3.87 14.43 -12.22
C VAL A 88 -3.25 13.06 -12.51
N GLN A 89 -4.05 11.99 -12.44
CA GLN A 89 -3.62 10.63 -12.79
C GLN A 89 -3.21 10.52 -14.26
N PHE A 90 -3.96 11.15 -15.17
CA PHE A 90 -3.63 11.19 -16.60
C PHE A 90 -2.26 11.82 -16.85
N VAL A 91 -1.97 12.94 -16.19
CA VAL A 91 -0.67 13.63 -16.27
C VAL A 91 0.43 12.79 -15.63
N LYS A 92 0.21 12.29 -14.39
CA LYS A 92 1.17 11.47 -13.64
C LYS A 92 1.61 10.21 -14.40
N ARG A 93 0.67 9.58 -15.12
CA ARG A 93 0.95 8.41 -15.96
C ARG A 93 1.86 8.73 -17.15
N ARG A 94 1.84 9.98 -17.65
CA ARG A 94 2.62 10.42 -18.82
C ARG A 94 3.95 11.06 -18.45
N ASP A 95 4.07 11.62 -17.25
CA ASP A 95 5.28 12.28 -16.77
C ASP A 95 6.49 11.34 -16.80
N LEU A 96 7.53 11.73 -17.56
CA LEU A 96 8.76 10.96 -17.72
C LEU A 96 9.55 10.83 -16.42
N ARG A 97 9.51 11.86 -15.56
CA ARG A 97 10.18 11.86 -14.24
C ARG A 97 9.58 10.77 -13.35
N VAL A 98 8.25 10.62 -13.41
CA VAL A 98 7.51 9.56 -12.70
C VAL A 98 7.82 8.18 -13.28
N LYS A 99 7.84 8.04 -14.62
CA LYS A 99 8.19 6.77 -15.26
C LYS A 99 9.60 6.31 -14.91
N ALA A 100 10.59 7.21 -14.98
CA ALA A 100 11.97 6.91 -14.62
C ALA A 100 12.06 6.42 -13.17
N ARG A 101 11.40 7.11 -12.22
CA ARG A 101 11.36 6.67 -10.82
C ARG A 101 10.69 5.31 -10.65
N MET A 102 9.59 5.05 -11.36
CA MET A 102 8.88 3.78 -11.30
C MET A 102 9.73 2.61 -11.85
N GLU A 103 10.54 2.85 -12.87
CA GLU A 103 11.48 1.85 -13.40
C GLU A 103 12.60 1.55 -12.40
N GLU A 104 13.18 2.57 -11.78
CA GLU A 104 14.19 2.38 -10.72
C GLU A 104 13.63 1.59 -9.53
N LEU A 105 12.41 1.90 -9.07
CA LEU A 105 11.75 1.12 -8.02
C LEU A 105 11.50 -0.33 -8.42
N LYS A 106 11.15 -0.59 -9.69
CA LYS A 106 10.97 -1.96 -10.20
C LYS A 106 12.29 -2.72 -10.18
N LYS A 107 13.39 -2.11 -10.63
CA LYS A 107 14.73 -2.70 -10.59
C LYS A 107 15.14 -3.04 -9.15
N GLU A 108 14.96 -2.09 -8.22
CA GLU A 108 15.29 -2.29 -6.81
C GLU A 108 14.48 -3.44 -6.18
N LYS A 109 13.19 -3.54 -6.50
CA LYS A 109 12.33 -4.64 -6.04
C LYS A 109 12.80 -6.00 -6.56
N VAL A 110 13.14 -6.09 -7.85
CA VAL A 110 13.65 -7.33 -8.47
C VAL A 110 14.97 -7.75 -7.82
N LEU A 111 15.88 -6.81 -7.57
CA LEU A 111 17.15 -7.10 -6.90
C LEU A 111 16.92 -7.60 -5.47
N LYS A 112 16.10 -6.91 -4.68
CA LYS A 112 15.75 -7.33 -3.31
C LYS A 112 15.06 -8.71 -3.28
N GLU A 113 14.20 -9.00 -4.24
CA GLU A 113 13.55 -10.31 -4.34
C GLU A 113 14.55 -11.42 -4.69
N ALA A 114 15.48 -11.15 -5.61
CA ALA A 114 16.54 -12.09 -5.95
C ALA A 114 17.47 -12.36 -4.75
N GLU A 115 17.84 -11.33 -3.98
CA GLU A 115 18.62 -11.49 -2.74
C GLU A 115 17.87 -12.31 -1.70
N ARG A 116 16.58 -12.01 -1.47
CA ARG A 116 15.75 -12.78 -0.54
C ARG A 116 15.63 -14.25 -0.96
N LYS A 117 15.53 -14.53 -2.26
CA LYS A 117 15.46 -15.90 -2.78
C LYS A 117 16.79 -16.64 -2.56
N LYS A 118 17.92 -16.01 -2.88
CA LYS A 118 19.26 -16.58 -2.65
C LYS A 118 19.49 -16.88 -1.17
N GLU A 119 19.11 -15.96 -0.29
CA GLU A 119 19.26 -16.14 1.15
C GLU A 119 18.34 -17.26 1.69
N ALA A 120 17.10 -17.36 1.19
CA ALA A 120 16.20 -18.45 1.54
C ALA A 120 16.74 -19.81 1.08
N GLU A 121 17.33 -19.88 -0.12
CA GLU A 121 17.96 -21.08 -0.65
C GLU A 121 19.17 -21.50 0.19
N ARG A 122 20.04 -20.55 0.53
CA ARG A 122 21.20 -20.77 1.40
C ARG A 122 20.77 -21.31 2.77
N LYS A 123 19.79 -20.68 3.42
CA LYS A 123 19.23 -21.17 4.70
C LYS A 123 18.64 -22.56 4.57
N LYS A 124 17.96 -22.86 3.45
CA LYS A 124 17.40 -24.20 3.20
C LYS A 124 18.50 -25.24 3.06
N SER A 125 19.58 -24.95 2.33
CA SER A 125 20.73 -25.87 2.20
C SER A 125 21.47 -26.06 3.52
N GLU A 126 21.69 -24.99 4.27
CA GLU A 126 22.33 -25.06 5.60
C GLU A 126 21.49 -25.88 6.58
N ALA A 127 20.17 -25.68 6.61
CA ALA A 127 19.26 -26.46 7.44
C ALA A 127 19.20 -27.94 7.01
N ALA A 128 19.27 -28.24 5.71
CA ALA A 128 19.33 -29.61 5.20
C ALA A 128 20.63 -30.30 5.64
N ALA A 129 21.77 -29.63 5.48
CA ALA A 129 23.08 -30.16 5.91
C ALA A 129 23.15 -30.35 7.43
N ALA A 130 22.58 -29.42 8.22
CA ALA A 130 22.51 -29.57 9.67
C ALA A 130 21.65 -30.78 10.09
N ARG A 131 20.51 -31.00 9.41
CA ARG A 131 19.66 -32.18 9.64
C ARG A 131 20.38 -33.48 9.29
N GLU A 132 21.15 -33.49 8.21
CA GLU A 132 21.92 -34.67 7.81
C GLU A 132 23.01 -35.00 8.82
N LYS A 133 23.82 -34.02 9.24
CA LYS A 133 24.82 -34.20 10.30
C LYS A 133 24.21 -34.73 11.60
N TRP A 134 23.07 -34.18 12.00
CA TRP A 134 22.37 -34.64 13.21
C TRP A 134 21.87 -36.09 13.08
N ARG A 135 21.44 -36.51 11.89
CA ARG A 135 21.08 -37.92 11.62
C ARG A 135 22.29 -38.84 11.72
N GLU A 136 23.41 -38.47 11.10
CA GLU A 136 24.65 -39.27 11.15
C GLU A 136 25.22 -39.39 12.57
N GLU A 137 25.16 -38.31 13.36
CA GLU A 137 25.56 -38.33 14.78
C GLU A 137 24.64 -39.22 15.61
N ALA A 138 23.32 -39.13 15.39
CA ALA A 138 22.35 -39.98 16.07
C ALA A 138 22.53 -41.47 15.71
N GLU A 139 22.82 -41.79 14.45
CA GLU A 139 23.11 -43.15 14.00
C GLU A 139 24.41 -43.68 14.61
N ARG A 140 25.49 -42.87 14.62
CA ARG A 140 26.75 -43.23 15.28
C ARG A 140 26.57 -43.50 16.77
N ALA A 141 25.84 -42.64 17.48
CA ALA A 141 25.55 -42.81 18.90
C ALA A 141 24.74 -44.10 19.17
N ARG A 142 23.76 -44.42 18.31
CA ARG A 142 22.99 -45.68 18.41
C ARG A 142 23.89 -46.91 18.19
N ALA A 143 24.74 -46.88 17.17
CA ALA A 143 25.66 -47.97 16.87
C ALA A 143 26.71 -48.17 17.98
N GLU A 144 27.16 -47.10 18.62
CA GLU A 144 28.09 -47.18 19.76
C GLU A 144 27.42 -47.77 21.01
N LEU A 145 26.19 -47.34 21.31
CA LEU A 145 25.38 -47.92 22.38
C LEU A 145 25.16 -49.42 22.16
N GLU A 146 24.79 -49.80 20.94
CA GLU A 146 24.58 -51.19 20.56
C GLU A 146 25.84 -52.05 20.71
N LYS A 147 27.01 -51.54 20.27
CA LYS A 147 28.30 -52.21 20.51
C LYS A 147 28.59 -52.37 22.00
N SER A 148 28.29 -51.35 22.81
CA SER A 148 28.46 -51.40 24.26
C SER A 148 27.56 -52.45 24.90
N ASP A 149 26.29 -52.53 24.50
CA ASP A 149 25.33 -53.51 25.00
C ASP A 149 25.74 -54.95 24.63
N ILE A 150 26.20 -55.18 23.39
CA ILE A 150 26.75 -56.48 22.95
C ILE A 150 27.96 -56.88 23.79
N LEU A 151 28.91 -55.95 24.03
CA LEU A 151 30.09 -56.20 24.87
C LEU A 151 29.72 -56.47 26.34
N ALA A 152 28.66 -55.86 26.84
CA ALA A 152 28.13 -56.09 28.19
C ALA A 152 27.30 -57.39 28.30
N GLY A 153 27.19 -58.18 27.23
CA GLY A 153 26.43 -59.44 27.21
C GLY A 153 24.92 -59.26 27.23
N LYS A 154 24.41 -58.04 26.95
CA LYS A 154 22.97 -57.78 26.81
C LYS A 154 22.56 -58.10 25.38
N VAL A 155 21.78 -59.17 25.21
CA VAL A 155 21.21 -59.55 23.90
C VAL A 155 20.05 -58.60 23.58
N ARG A 156 19.91 -58.18 22.32
CA ARG A 156 18.78 -57.33 21.93
C ARG A 156 17.47 -58.07 22.18
N LEU A 157 16.48 -57.38 22.73
CA LEU A 157 15.14 -57.97 22.93
C LEU A 157 14.53 -58.50 21.61
N ALA A 158 14.88 -57.90 20.46
CA ALA A 158 14.44 -58.34 19.13
C ALA A 158 15.09 -59.65 18.66
N ASP A 159 16.23 -60.04 19.24
CA ASP A 159 16.97 -61.26 18.89
C ASP A 159 16.60 -62.45 19.82
N LEU A 160 15.72 -62.23 20.81
CA LEU A 160 15.25 -63.24 21.77
C LEU A 160 13.92 -63.93 21.35
N ASP A 161 13.27 -63.45 20.28
CA ASP A 161 11.96 -63.94 19.79
C ASP A 161 12.08 -64.75 18.46
N SER A 162 13.21 -65.43 18.20
CA SER A 162 13.38 -66.38 17.07
C SER A 162 13.61 -67.82 17.53
#